data_AF-A0A3L8D6T7-F1
#
_entry.id   AF-A0A3L8D6T7-F1
#
_cell.length_a   1.000
_cell.length_b   1.000
_cell.length_c   1.000
_cell.angle_alpha   90.00
_cell.angle_beta   90.00
_cell.angle_gamma   90.00
#
_symmetry.space_group_name_H-M   'P 1'
#
loop_
_entity.id
_entity.type
_entity.pdbx_description
1 polymer ?
#
loop_
_entity_poly.entity_id
_entity_poly.type
_entity_poly.pdbx_seq_one_letter_code
_entity_poly.pdbx_strand_id
1 'polypeptide(L)'
;MSEQTEDTNFSHKIYKNDPTLFISYVEKEVKITMKDGNVQCGVIYTIDPVSESIVLLQSGESTQYKLKIISGHAIENIEVTSEAKTDVPELFLPVNTKLSLTAMTKRKNIVMQLLLDNRFPVREEGDALVIENIMSIDPPYYPENCACTNSIILSRIQNILTRASVE
;
A
#
# COMPACT_ATOMS: atom_id res chain seq x y z
N MET A 1 -38.28 27.83 -28.37
CA MET A 1 -37.06 27.00 -28.37
C MET A 1 -35.96 27.88 -27.81
N SER A 2 -35.63 27.69 -26.53
CA SER A 2 -34.58 28.44 -25.85
C SER A 2 -33.39 27.49 -25.75
N GLU A 3 -32.35 27.75 -26.53
CA GLU A 3 -31.09 27.02 -26.44
C GLU A 3 -30.45 27.32 -25.09
N GLN A 4 -30.37 26.32 -24.22
CA GLN A 4 -29.54 26.34 -23.04
C GLN A 4 -28.10 26.09 -23.49
N THR A 5 -27.28 27.14 -23.49
CA THR A 5 -25.83 27.01 -23.55
C THR A 5 -25.34 26.38 -22.24
N GLU A 6 -25.02 25.09 -22.27
CA GLU A 6 -24.29 24.42 -21.19
C GLU A 6 -22.86 24.96 -21.17
N ASP A 7 -22.53 25.74 -20.14
CA ASP A 7 -21.15 26.13 -19.81
C ASP A 7 -20.34 24.88 -19.50
N THR A 8 -19.65 24.35 -20.51
CA THR A 8 -18.71 23.21 -20.39
C THR A 8 -17.37 23.66 -19.82
N ASN A 9 -17.38 24.28 -18.64
CA ASN A 9 -16.16 24.71 -17.96
C ASN A 9 -15.62 23.57 -17.09
N PHE A 10 -15.10 22.50 -17.72
CA PHE A 10 -14.37 21.43 -17.05
C PHE A 10 -13.04 21.98 -16.50
N SER A 11 -13.09 22.57 -15.31
CA SER A 11 -11.95 23.24 -14.66
C SER A 11 -11.36 22.44 -13.49
N HIS A 12 -11.36 21.10 -13.59
CA HIS A 12 -10.78 20.26 -12.54
C HIS A 12 -9.25 20.45 -12.51
N LYS A 13 -8.66 20.59 -11.31
CA LYS A 13 -7.22 20.91 -11.12
C LYS A 13 -6.28 19.93 -11.84
N ILE A 14 -6.70 18.69 -12.00
CA ILE A 14 -5.95 17.66 -12.72
C ILE A 14 -5.57 18.06 -14.15
N TYR A 15 -6.39 18.89 -14.81
CA TYR A 15 -6.11 19.40 -16.17
C TYR A 15 -5.29 20.68 -16.19
N LYS A 16 -4.93 21.21 -15.01
CA LYS A 16 -4.10 22.41 -14.83
C LYS A 16 -2.68 22.07 -14.36
N ASN A 17 -2.46 20.85 -13.86
CA ASN A 17 -1.17 20.37 -13.41
C ASN A 17 -0.33 19.90 -14.60
N ASP A 18 1.00 19.89 -14.45
CA ASP A 18 1.93 19.35 -15.45
C ASP A 18 2.36 17.93 -15.04
N PRO A 19 1.81 16.87 -15.66
CA PRO A 19 2.17 15.50 -15.35
C PRO A 19 3.63 15.18 -15.69
N THR A 20 4.19 15.88 -16.70
CA THR A 20 5.58 15.70 -17.13
C THR A 20 6.53 16.17 -16.04
N LEU A 21 6.20 17.29 -15.38
CA LEU A 21 6.94 17.79 -14.24
C LEU A 21 6.93 16.77 -13.09
N PHE A 22 5.78 16.18 -12.76
CA PHE A 22 5.70 15.16 -11.71
C PHE A 22 6.55 13.93 -12.02
N ILE A 23 6.49 13.41 -13.25
CA ILE A 23 7.33 12.30 -13.69
C ILE A 23 8.81 12.66 -13.59
N SER A 24 9.18 13.92 -13.85
CA SER A 24 10.56 14.38 -13.76
C SER A 24 11.15 14.35 -12.34
N TYR A 25 10.30 14.28 -11.31
CA TYR A 25 10.72 14.18 -9.90
C TYR A 25 10.86 12.74 -9.41
N VAL A 26 10.19 11.78 -10.05
CA VAL A 26 10.23 10.36 -9.67
C VAL A 26 11.66 9.83 -9.78
N GLU A 27 12.06 9.00 -8.80
CA GLU A 27 13.41 8.44 -8.62
C GLU A 27 14.51 9.47 -8.28
N LYS A 28 14.17 10.74 -8.07
CA LYS A 28 15.14 11.77 -7.68
C LYS A 28 15.13 12.03 -6.18
N GLU A 29 16.31 12.40 -5.67
CA GLU A 29 16.45 12.88 -4.31
C GLU A 29 15.99 14.34 -4.25
N VAL A 30 15.10 14.62 -3.28
CA VAL A 30 14.47 15.92 -3.13
C VAL A 30 14.48 16.38 -1.68
N LYS A 31 14.35 17.70 -1.53
CA LYS A 31 14.01 18.38 -0.31
C LYS A 31 12.65 19.04 -0.48
N ILE A 32 11.67 18.59 0.30
CA ILE A 32 10.29 19.09 0.28
C ILE A 32 10.11 20.03 1.46
N THR A 33 9.75 21.28 1.18
CA THR A 33 9.37 22.26 2.19
C THR A 33 7.85 22.28 2.31
N MET A 34 7.37 22.14 3.54
CA MET A 34 5.95 22.10 3.90
C MET A 34 5.49 23.49 4.31
N LYS A 35 4.19 23.78 4.15
CA LYS A 35 3.59 25.08 4.50
C LYS A 35 3.67 25.44 5.99
N ASP A 36 3.89 24.46 6.86
CA ASP A 36 4.10 24.65 8.30
C ASP A 36 5.58 24.92 8.65
N GLY A 37 6.45 25.04 7.64
CA GLY A 37 7.89 25.23 7.78
C GLY A 37 8.69 23.95 7.97
N ASN A 38 8.04 22.78 8.09
CA ASN A 38 8.74 21.52 8.20
C ASN A 38 9.41 21.14 6.88
N VAL A 39 10.53 20.42 6.96
CA VAL A 39 11.27 19.95 5.78
C VAL A 39 11.35 18.43 5.81
N GLN A 40 11.15 17.80 4.65
CA GLN A 40 11.28 16.36 4.46
C GLN A 40 12.24 16.09 3.30
N CYS A 41 13.27 15.29 3.55
CA CYS A 41 14.19 14.86 2.51
C CYS A 41 14.00 13.37 2.21
N GLY A 42 14.24 12.98 0.96
CA GLY A 42 14.16 11.59 0.52
C GLY A 42 14.05 11.47 -1.00
N VAL A 43 13.83 10.25 -1.47
CA VAL A 43 13.63 9.95 -2.89
C VAL A 43 12.14 9.86 -3.19
N ILE A 44 11.67 10.52 -4.24
CA ILE A 44 10.26 10.40 -4.65
C ILE A 44 10.04 9.05 -5.32
N TYR A 45 9.16 8.24 -4.74
CA TYR A 45 8.75 6.96 -5.31
C TYR A 45 7.65 7.13 -6.36
N THR A 46 6.63 7.93 -6.06
CA THR A 46 5.56 8.27 -7.00
C THR A 46 4.81 9.51 -6.54
N ILE A 47 4.02 10.09 -7.43
CA ILE A 47 3.16 11.25 -7.18
C ILE A 47 1.77 10.92 -7.72
N ASP A 48 0.74 11.05 -6.89
CA ASP A 48 -0.65 10.98 -7.35
C ASP A 48 -1.02 12.28 -8.07
N PRO A 49 -1.32 12.26 -9.39
CA PRO A 49 -1.63 13.47 -10.15
C PRO A 49 -2.96 14.13 -9.75
N VAL A 50 -3.84 13.41 -9.04
CA VAL A 50 -5.14 13.94 -8.59
C VAL A 50 -4.98 14.75 -7.32
N SER A 51 -4.43 14.15 -6.27
CA SER A 51 -4.26 14.80 -4.96
C SER A 51 -2.93 15.53 -4.80
N GLU A 52 -2.03 15.39 -5.78
CA GLU A 52 -0.65 15.89 -5.74
C GLU A 52 0.15 15.32 -4.56
N SER A 53 -0.32 14.20 -3.97
CA SER A 53 0.34 13.57 -2.84
C SER A 53 1.61 12.86 -3.28
N ILE A 54 2.68 13.06 -2.53
CA ILE A 54 4.00 12.49 -2.80
C ILE A 54 4.22 11.29 -1.88
N VAL A 55 4.63 10.18 -2.48
CA VAL A 55 5.16 9.02 -1.76
C VAL A 55 6.68 9.16 -1.70
N LEU A 56 7.19 9.50 -0.52
CA LEU A 56 8.59 9.77 -0.25
C LEU A 56 9.25 8.57 0.42
N LEU A 57 10.38 8.13 -0.10
CA LEU A 57 11.26 7.12 0.51
C LEU A 57 12.36 7.82 1.27
N GLN A 58 12.45 7.53 2.57
CA GLN A 58 13.51 8.02 3.43
C GLN A 58 14.42 6.86 3.82
N SER A 59 15.73 7.03 3.70
CA SER A 59 16.69 6.06 4.22
C SER A 59 16.58 6.00 5.74
N GLY A 60 16.40 4.80 6.29
CA GLY A 60 16.46 4.55 7.73
C GLY A 60 17.91 4.39 8.22
N GLU A 61 18.08 4.24 9.54
CA GLU A 61 19.38 3.89 10.14
C GLU A 61 19.84 2.46 9.77
N SER A 62 18.93 1.62 9.27
CA SER A 62 19.18 0.30 8.71
C SER A 62 18.87 0.28 7.21
N THR A 63 19.17 -0.82 6.53
CA THR A 63 18.84 -1.06 5.11
C THR A 63 17.32 -1.02 4.80
N GLN A 64 16.47 -0.65 5.76
CA GLN A 64 15.03 -0.52 5.61
C GLN A 64 14.66 0.91 5.19
N TYR A 65 13.90 1.02 4.10
CA TYR A 65 13.30 2.27 3.67
C TYR A 65 12.06 2.59 4.52
N LYS A 66 11.93 3.85 4.92
CA LYS A 66 10.72 4.38 5.52
C LYS A 66 9.90 5.07 4.44
N LEU A 67 8.69 4.57 4.18
CA LEU A 67 7.72 5.19 3.28
C LEU A 67 6.95 6.28 4.04
N LYS A 68 6.85 7.48 3.45
CA LYS A 68 6.04 8.58 3.98
C LYS A 68 5.16 9.15 2.88
N ILE A 69 3.87 9.29 3.15
CA ILE A 69 2.93 9.95 2.25
C ILE A 69 2.79 11.40 2.71
N ILE A 70 3.07 12.34 1.81
CA ILE A 70 2.96 13.77 2.04
C ILE A 70 1.81 14.29 1.18
N SER A 71 0.78 14.85 1.80
CA SER A 71 -0.36 15.40 1.06
C SER A 71 0.03 16.63 0.26
N GLY A 72 -0.34 16.69 -1.03
CA GLY A 72 0.05 17.78 -1.93
C GLY A 72 -0.34 19.17 -1.43
N HIS A 73 -1.51 19.30 -0.81
CA HIS A 73 -1.98 20.57 -0.25
C HIS A 73 -1.12 21.13 0.89
N ALA A 74 -0.29 20.30 1.52
CA ALA A 74 0.61 20.68 2.61
C ALA A 74 2.02 21.04 2.11
N ILE A 75 2.32 20.81 0.83
CA ILE A 75 3.61 21.12 0.21
C ILE A 75 3.64 22.60 -0.19
N GLU A 76 4.75 23.26 0.11
CA GLU A 76 5.05 24.61 -0.34
C GLU A 76 6.02 24.59 -1.53
N ASN A 77 7.10 23.81 -1.44
CA ASN A 77 8.12 23.73 -2.49
C ASN A 77 8.79 22.36 -2.56
N ILE A 78 9.24 21.97 -3.76
CA ILE A 78 10.02 20.75 -4.02
C ILE A 78 11.32 21.17 -4.69
N GLU A 79 12.45 20.89 -4.05
CA GLU A 79 13.78 21.15 -4.58
C GLU A 79 14.48 19.82 -4.88
N VAL A 80 14.96 19.64 -6.11
CA VAL A 80 15.76 18.46 -6.50
C VAL A 80 17.18 18.65 -5.98
N THR A 81 17.61 17.80 -5.05
CA THR A 81 18.97 17.85 -4.48
C THR A 81 19.95 17.02 -5.29
N SER A 82 19.46 16.02 -6.03
CA SER A 82 20.26 15.21 -6.95
C SER A 82 19.46 14.91 -8.22
N GLU A 83 20.02 15.28 -9.38
CA GLU A 83 19.46 14.94 -10.69
C GLU A 83 19.70 13.48 -11.09
N ALA A 84 20.60 12.78 -10.38
CA ALA A 84 20.85 11.37 -10.62
C ALA A 84 19.64 10.55 -10.13
N LYS A 85 19.17 9.65 -10.99
CA LYS A 85 18.16 8.67 -10.60
C LYS A 85 18.73 7.73 -9.55
N THR A 86 17.99 7.55 -8.48
CA THR A 86 18.28 6.58 -7.43
C THR A 86 17.56 5.29 -7.74
N ASP A 87 18.26 4.17 -7.63
CA ASP A 87 17.64 2.85 -7.71
C ASP A 87 16.73 2.66 -6.49
N VAL A 88 15.41 2.58 -6.74
CA VAL A 88 14.38 2.46 -5.71
C VAL A 88 13.77 1.06 -5.78
N PRO A 89 13.65 0.37 -4.63
CA PRO A 89 13.11 -0.98 -4.62
C PRO A 89 11.64 -0.99 -5.06
N GLU A 90 11.24 -2.05 -5.75
CA GLU A 90 9.83 -2.28 -6.08
C GLU A 90 9.07 -2.76 -4.84
N LEU A 91 8.51 -1.82 -4.07
CA LEU A 91 7.86 -2.09 -2.78
C LEU A 91 6.46 -2.70 -2.90
N PHE A 92 5.78 -2.52 -4.03
CA PHE A 92 4.39 -2.92 -4.22
C PHE A 92 4.23 -4.07 -5.21
N LEU A 93 5.30 -4.79 -5.52
CA LEU A 93 5.16 -6.04 -6.26
C LEU A 93 4.34 -7.02 -5.42
N PRO A 94 3.37 -7.72 -6.04
CA PRO A 94 2.76 -8.85 -5.38
C PRO A 94 3.86 -9.84 -5.03
N VAL A 95 3.91 -10.26 -3.76
CA VAL A 95 4.82 -11.30 -3.30
C VAL A 95 4.43 -12.57 -4.03
N ASN A 96 5.08 -12.83 -5.17
CA ASN A 96 4.98 -14.08 -5.90
C ASN A 96 5.76 -15.14 -5.10
N THR A 97 5.28 -15.48 -3.91
CA THR A 97 5.68 -16.70 -3.23
C THR A 97 5.14 -17.83 -4.10
N LYS A 98 5.99 -18.30 -5.03
CA LYS A 98 5.78 -19.54 -5.78
C LYS A 98 5.86 -20.71 -4.80
N LEU A 99 4.86 -20.81 -3.94
CA LEU A 99 4.68 -21.94 -3.07
C LEU A 99 4.15 -23.08 -3.95
N SER A 100 4.74 -24.27 -3.85
CA SER A 100 4.22 -25.41 -4.59
C SER A 100 2.77 -25.69 -4.15
N LEU A 101 1.95 -26.23 -5.04
CA LEU A 101 0.57 -26.61 -4.71
C LEU A 101 0.51 -27.50 -3.44
N THR A 102 1.47 -28.40 -3.29
CA THR A 102 1.60 -29.27 -2.11
C THR A 102 1.88 -28.49 -0.83
N ALA A 103 2.76 -27.49 -0.88
CA ALA A 103 3.07 -26.64 0.27
C ALA A 103 1.92 -25.68 0.60
N MET A 104 1.19 -25.19 -0.41
CA MET A 104 -0.03 -24.40 -0.21
C MET A 104 -1.11 -25.22 0.50
N THR A 105 -1.39 -26.44 0.04
CA THR A 105 -2.39 -27.30 0.69
C THR A 105 -1.98 -27.68 2.12
N LYS A 106 -0.70 -27.99 2.35
CA LYS A 106 -0.19 -28.26 3.69
C LYS A 106 -0.42 -27.05 4.61
N ARG A 107 -0.08 -25.85 4.14
CA ARG A 107 -0.26 -24.61 4.91
C ARG A 107 -1.73 -24.30 5.17
N LYS A 108 -2.60 -24.42 4.15
CA LYS A 108 -4.06 -24.28 4.29
C LYS A 108 -4.58 -25.15 5.44
N ASN A 109 -4.20 -26.42 5.45
CA ASN A 109 -4.64 -27.37 6.47
C ASN A 109 -4.15 -27.00 7.87
N ILE A 110 -2.88 -26.58 8.00
CA ILE A 110 -2.32 -26.12 9.29
C ILE A 110 -3.10 -24.91 9.81
N VAL A 111 -3.32 -23.90 8.94
CA VAL A 111 -4.07 -22.69 9.31
C VAL A 111 -5.50 -23.02 9.70
N MET A 112 -6.17 -23.89 8.93
CA MET A 112 -7.53 -24.32 9.23
C MET A 112 -7.62 -25.02 10.59
N GLN A 113 -6.73 -25.96 10.88
CA GLN A 113 -6.69 -26.65 12.18
C GLN A 113 -6.41 -25.67 13.32
N LEU A 114 -5.44 -24.77 13.15
CA LEU A 114 -5.12 -23.77 14.16
C LEU A 114 -6.32 -22.87 14.50
N LEU A 115 -7.10 -22.47 13.51
CA LEU A 115 -8.31 -21.67 13.74
C LEU A 115 -9.38 -22.45 14.49
N LEU A 116 -9.61 -23.72 14.13
CA LEU A 116 -10.55 -24.61 14.81
C LEU A 116 -10.14 -24.86 16.26
N ASP A 117 -8.85 -25.11 16.53
CA ASP A 117 -8.30 -25.29 17.88
C ASP A 117 -8.49 -24.03 18.75
N ASN A 118 -8.43 -22.85 18.12
CA ASN A 118 -8.72 -21.58 18.76
C ASN A 118 -10.23 -21.22 18.79
N ARG A 119 -11.11 -22.18 18.45
CA ARG A 119 -12.57 -22.08 18.46
C ARG A 119 -13.14 -21.05 17.49
N PHE A 120 -12.46 -20.80 16.38
CA PHE A 120 -13.01 -20.01 15.28
C PHE A 120 -13.71 -20.93 14.27
N PRO A 121 -15.00 -20.69 13.95
CA PRO A 121 -15.71 -21.45 12.94
C PRO A 121 -15.22 -21.03 11.55
N VAL A 122 -14.29 -21.82 10.99
CA VAL A 122 -13.73 -21.61 9.65
C VAL A 122 -14.40 -22.53 8.63
N ARG A 123 -14.68 -22.01 7.44
CA ARG A 123 -15.21 -22.74 6.29
C ARG A 123 -14.36 -22.45 5.07
N GLU A 124 -14.33 -23.36 4.11
CA GLU A 124 -13.67 -23.12 2.83
C GLU A 124 -14.68 -22.52 1.84
N GLU A 125 -14.30 -21.43 1.18
CA GLU A 125 -15.06 -20.81 0.10
C GLU A 125 -14.14 -20.60 -1.10
N GLY A 126 -14.23 -21.50 -2.08
CA GLY A 126 -13.25 -21.58 -3.17
C GLY A 126 -11.85 -21.89 -2.61
N ASP A 127 -10.89 -21.02 -2.93
CA ASP A 127 -9.51 -21.13 -2.42
C ASP A 127 -9.28 -20.34 -1.12
N ALA A 128 -10.29 -19.66 -0.57
CA ALA A 128 -10.17 -18.88 0.66
C ALA A 128 -10.66 -19.65 1.90
N LEU A 129 -10.09 -19.34 3.06
CA LEU A 129 -10.61 -19.75 4.36
C LEU A 129 -11.42 -18.59 4.95
N VAL A 130 -12.69 -18.82 5.25
CA VAL A 130 -13.64 -17.78 5.67
C VAL A 130 -14.14 -18.07 7.08
N ILE A 131 -14.10 -17.05 7.94
CA ILE A 131 -14.66 -17.07 9.29
C ILE A 131 -15.97 -16.29 9.27
N GLU A 132 -17.09 -17.02 9.20
CA GLU A 132 -18.44 -16.47 9.02
C GLU A 132 -18.48 -15.42 7.89
N ASN A 133 -19.03 -14.22 8.11
CA ASN A 133 -19.02 -13.13 7.12
C ASN A 133 -18.11 -11.97 7.55
N ILE A 134 -17.12 -12.25 8.41
CA ILE A 134 -16.32 -11.22 9.07
C ILE A 134 -14.91 -11.16 8.50
N MET A 135 -14.37 -12.30 8.09
CA MET A 135 -12.97 -12.41 7.65
C MET A 135 -12.79 -13.48 6.58
N SER A 136 -11.94 -13.18 5.60
CA SER A 136 -11.38 -14.15 4.68
C SER A 136 -9.85 -14.19 4.81
N ILE A 137 -9.26 -15.34 4.53
CA ILE A 137 -7.83 -15.56 4.45
C ILE A 137 -7.55 -16.17 3.10
N ASP A 138 -6.93 -15.38 2.23
CA ASP A 138 -6.61 -15.79 0.87
C ASP A 138 -5.27 -16.53 0.82
N PRO A 139 -5.03 -17.34 -0.23
CA PRO A 139 -3.71 -17.90 -0.46
C PRO A 139 -2.64 -16.79 -0.55
N PRO A 140 -1.40 -17.03 -0.08
CA PRO A 140 -0.87 -18.28 0.47
C PRO A 140 -1.08 -18.46 1.99
N TYR A 141 -2.14 -17.90 2.57
CA TYR A 141 -2.55 -18.11 3.97
C TYR A 141 -1.49 -17.65 5.00
N TYR A 142 -0.87 -16.51 4.75
CA TYR A 142 -0.06 -15.80 5.74
C TYR A 142 -0.89 -14.75 6.50
N PRO A 143 -0.41 -14.25 7.65
CA PRO A 143 -1.10 -13.17 8.38
C PRO A 143 -1.42 -11.97 7.49
N GLU A 144 -0.58 -11.66 6.51
CA GLU A 144 -0.73 -10.53 5.59
C GLU A 144 -1.86 -10.76 4.56
N ASN A 145 -2.31 -12.01 4.38
CA ASN A 145 -3.38 -12.37 3.45
C ASN A 145 -4.77 -12.40 4.11
N CYS A 146 -4.91 -11.85 5.31
CA CYS A 146 -6.20 -11.74 6.00
C CYS A 146 -6.92 -10.45 5.58
N ALA A 147 -8.18 -10.57 5.13
CA ALA A 147 -9.05 -9.44 4.85
C ALA A 147 -10.19 -9.40 5.87
N CYS A 148 -10.32 -8.28 6.58
CA CYS A 148 -11.36 -8.07 7.58
C CYS A 148 -11.63 -6.56 7.75
N THR A 149 -12.91 -6.19 7.89
CA THR A 149 -13.32 -4.80 8.13
C THR A 149 -13.06 -4.34 9.57
N ASN A 150 -12.89 -5.28 10.50
CA ASN A 150 -12.62 -5.00 11.91
C ASN A 150 -11.13 -5.23 12.23
N SER A 151 -10.40 -4.14 12.45
CA SER A 151 -8.95 -4.16 12.72
C SER A 151 -8.56 -4.89 14.01
N ILE A 152 -9.45 -4.91 15.02
CA ILE A 152 -9.21 -5.64 16.28
C ILE A 152 -9.24 -7.15 16.03
N ILE A 153 -10.24 -7.61 15.26
CA ILE A 153 -10.37 -9.03 14.89
C ILE A 153 -9.21 -9.43 13.96
N LEU A 154 -8.89 -8.59 12.98
CA LEU A 154 -7.75 -8.78 12.07
C LEU A 154 -6.45 -9.02 12.85
N SER A 155 -6.09 -8.10 13.74
CA SER A 155 -4.87 -8.21 14.54
C SER A 155 -4.84 -9.49 15.39
N ARG A 156 -5.99 -9.85 15.99
CA ARG A 156 -6.07 -11.08 16.81
C ARG A 156 -5.83 -12.34 15.99
N ILE A 157 -6.44 -12.45 14.80
CA ILE A 157 -6.26 -13.62 13.93
C ILE A 157 -4.84 -13.65 13.38
N GLN A 158 -4.31 -12.51 12.94
CA GLN A 158 -2.91 -12.40 12.49
C GLN A 158 -1.94 -12.90 13.57
N ASN A 159 -2.15 -12.52 14.83
CA ASN A 159 -1.36 -13.00 15.97
C ASN A 159 -1.51 -14.49 16.28
N ILE A 160 -2.60 -15.13 15.85
CA ILE A 160 -2.74 -16.58 15.92
C ILE A 160 -1.93 -17.20 14.79
N LEU A 161 -2.07 -16.70 13.56
CA LEU A 161 -1.40 -17.23 12.38
C LEU A 161 0.14 -17.10 12.40
N THR A 162 0.69 -16.13 13.13
CA THR A 162 2.15 -16.07 13.36
C THR A 162 2.68 -17.31 14.06
N ARG A 163 1.87 -18.01 14.86
CA ARG A 163 2.24 -19.29 15.51
C ARG A 163 2.32 -20.44 14.52
N ALA A 164 1.57 -20.40 13.41
CA ALA A 164 1.65 -21.39 12.34
C ALA A 164 2.93 -21.25 11.49
N SER A 165 3.66 -20.15 11.64
CA SER A 165 4.85 -19.82 10.83
C SER A 165 6.17 -20.25 11.49
N VAL A 166 6.11 -20.99 12.62
CA VAL A 166 7.28 -21.39 13.43
C VAL A 166 7.62 -22.90 13.31
N GLU A 167 7.11 -23.60 12.29
CA GLU A 167 7.53 -24.99 11.96
C GLU A 167 8.17 -25.12 10.57
#